data_AF-A0A7X6HHR1-F1
#
_entry.id   AF-A0A7X6HHR1-F1
#
_cell.length_a   1.000
_cell.length_b   1.000
_cell.length_c   1.000
_cell.angle_alpha   90.00
_cell.angle_beta   90.00
_cell.angle_gamma   90.00
#
_symmetry.space_group_name_H-M   'P 1'
#
loop_
_entity.id
_entity.type
_entity.pdbx_description
1 polymer ?
#
loop_
_entity_poly.entity_id
_entity_poly.type
_entity_poly.pdbx_seq_one_letter_code
_entity_poly.pdbx_strand_id
1 'polypeptide(L)'
;MTIRSEYLLADGSPRYGIRTQDAAPTPSAPKAALSGRAPAEEAARLDLHQLAMAASLRSLRPTADNEAELLAALRTDNPKEHAEALKAAAEHLDSPRRWHRAASGPFWERHVKGMLKTSNGAVRFLPPALGLVAFLLGLPALILVMAFSGTEPSVGLPVTVMYLFFGSRAVNSLLKKRRFPERYRISRYLVEGLHQDVTDATLVHILRRDGREIDPAAERAALRGWNRLKDTAEKVADIYH
;
A
#
# COMPACT_ATOMS: atom_id res chain seq x y z
N MET A 1 9.08 -44.24 -0.73
CA MET A 1 9.40 -45.17 0.36
C MET A 1 9.02 -46.56 -0.12
N THR A 2 9.99 -47.35 -0.58
CA THR A 2 9.76 -48.70 -1.12
C THR A 2 9.75 -49.69 0.05
N ILE A 3 8.57 -50.22 0.37
CA ILE A 3 8.43 -51.23 1.43
C ILE A 3 9.06 -52.53 0.89
N ARG A 4 10.03 -53.08 1.62
CA ARG A 4 10.71 -54.33 1.24
C ARG A 4 9.73 -55.50 1.40
N SER A 5 9.72 -56.41 0.43
CA SER A 5 8.79 -57.55 0.33
C SER A 5 8.87 -58.54 1.50
N GLU A 6 9.97 -58.53 2.24
CA GLU A 6 10.20 -59.33 3.44
C GLU A 6 9.25 -58.98 4.61
N TYR A 7 8.51 -57.86 4.53
CA TYR A 7 7.56 -57.41 5.56
C TYR A 7 6.08 -57.70 5.25
N LEU A 8 5.78 -58.39 4.15
CA LEU A 8 4.42 -58.74 3.73
C LEU A 8 4.16 -60.25 3.89
N LEU A 9 2.94 -60.62 4.26
CA LEU A 9 2.41 -61.98 4.21
C LEU A 9 2.23 -62.42 2.75
N ALA A 10 2.01 -63.72 2.53
CA ALA A 10 1.86 -64.29 1.19
C ALA A 10 0.66 -63.73 0.40
N ASP A 11 -0.31 -63.12 1.08
CA ASP A 11 -1.47 -62.42 0.52
C ASP A 11 -1.21 -60.91 0.25
N GLY A 12 0.01 -60.42 0.55
CA GLY A 12 0.38 -59.02 0.38
C GLY A 12 0.02 -58.11 1.56
N SER A 13 -0.47 -58.64 2.68
CA SER A 13 -0.80 -57.84 3.88
C SER A 13 0.43 -57.66 4.80
N PRO A 14 0.55 -56.56 5.57
CA PRO A 14 1.70 -56.35 6.47
C PRO A 14 1.77 -57.39 7.59
N ARG A 15 2.93 -58.03 7.76
CA ARG A 15 3.13 -59.16 8.70
C ARG A 15 3.07 -58.78 10.18
N TYR A 16 3.30 -57.51 10.49
CA TYR A 16 3.06 -56.93 11.80
C TYR A 16 1.95 -55.91 11.64
N GLY A 17 0.87 -56.06 12.42
CA GLY A 17 -0.21 -55.10 12.45
C GLY A 17 0.37 -53.71 12.67
N ILE A 18 0.27 -52.86 11.65
CA ILE A 18 0.48 -51.43 11.84
C ILE A 18 -0.53 -51.08 12.93
N ARG A 19 -0.06 -50.67 14.11
CA ARG A 19 -0.92 -49.92 15.01
C ARG A 19 -1.33 -48.72 14.18
N THR A 20 -2.52 -48.76 13.59
CA THR A 20 -3.32 -47.57 13.40
C THR A 20 -3.40 -47.01 14.81
N GLN A 21 -2.45 -46.14 15.16
CA GLN A 21 -2.73 -45.09 16.10
C GLN A 21 -4.05 -44.56 15.59
N ASP A 22 -5.09 -44.78 16.38
CA ASP A 22 -6.34 -44.06 16.26
C ASP A 22 -5.96 -42.67 15.79
N ALA A 23 -6.49 -42.28 14.63
CA ALA A 23 -6.38 -40.91 14.18
C ALA A 23 -6.97 -40.11 15.34
N ALA A 24 -6.08 -39.65 16.23
CA ALA A 24 -6.43 -38.84 17.36
C ALA A 24 -7.29 -37.74 16.77
N PRO A 25 -8.45 -37.41 17.36
CA PRO A 25 -9.25 -36.31 16.86
C PRO A 25 -8.27 -35.17 16.67
N THR A 26 -8.09 -34.74 15.40
CA THR A 26 -7.14 -33.69 15.06
C THR A 26 -7.38 -32.61 16.09
N PRO A 27 -6.39 -32.28 16.95
CA PRO A 27 -6.61 -31.25 17.95
C PRO A 27 -7.03 -30.03 17.14
N SER A 28 -8.30 -29.64 17.31
CA SER A 28 -8.85 -28.41 16.78
C SER A 28 -7.78 -27.37 17.07
N ALA A 29 -7.24 -26.77 16.00
CA ALA A 29 -6.07 -25.90 16.09
C ALA A 29 -6.25 -25.02 17.33
N PRO A 30 -5.27 -25.00 18.26
CA PRO A 30 -5.45 -24.31 19.52
C PRO A 30 -5.97 -22.92 19.22
N LYS A 31 -7.12 -22.57 19.80
CA LYS A 31 -7.69 -21.21 19.83
C LYS A 31 -6.49 -20.30 19.97
N ALA A 32 -6.08 -19.64 18.89
CA ALA A 32 -4.87 -18.84 18.91
C ALA A 32 -5.11 -17.83 20.02
N ALA A 33 -4.42 -17.99 21.14
CA ALA A 33 -4.54 -17.07 22.26
C ALA A 33 -4.29 -15.71 21.63
N LEU A 34 -5.28 -14.82 21.68
CA LEU A 34 -5.16 -13.46 21.17
C LEU A 34 -4.16 -12.75 22.07
N SER A 35 -2.88 -13.00 21.81
CA SER A 35 -1.76 -12.41 22.53
C SER A 35 -1.51 -11.05 21.89
N GLY A 36 -2.45 -10.13 22.08
CA GLY A 36 -2.37 -8.81 21.47
C GLY A 36 -3.53 -7.94 21.90
N ARG A 37 -3.28 -6.62 21.96
CA ARG A 37 -4.35 -5.64 22.17
C ARG A 37 -5.25 -5.62 20.94
N ALA A 38 -6.50 -5.17 21.13
CA ALA A 38 -7.38 -4.96 20.00
C ALA A 38 -6.76 -3.91 19.06
N PRO A 39 -6.90 -4.06 17.72
CA PRO A 39 -6.40 -3.07 16.76
C PRO A 39 -6.81 -1.63 17.06
N ALA A 40 -8.04 -1.41 17.56
CA ALA A 40 -8.49 -0.09 18.03
C ALA A 40 -7.63 0.49 19.17
N GLU A 41 -7.24 -0.33 20.16
CA GLU A 41 -6.37 0.10 21.26
C GLU A 41 -4.93 0.37 20.79
N GLU A 42 -4.42 -0.42 19.85
CA GLU A 42 -3.09 -0.20 19.25
C GLU A 42 -3.09 1.09 18.41
N ALA A 43 -4.13 1.30 17.61
CA ALA A 43 -4.30 2.47 16.77
C ALA A 43 -4.41 3.78 17.58
N ALA A 44 -5.01 3.74 18.77
CA ALA A 44 -5.10 4.88 19.68
C ALA A 44 -3.73 5.41 20.15
N ARG A 45 -2.67 4.59 20.05
CA ARG A 45 -1.30 4.95 20.45
C ARG A 45 -0.47 5.52 19.32
N LEU A 46 -1.01 5.54 18.10
CA LEU A 46 -0.29 6.06 16.95
C LEU A 46 -0.09 7.56 17.10
N ASP A 47 1.16 7.99 16.89
CA ASP A 47 1.50 9.40 16.90
C ASP A 47 0.91 10.10 15.65
N LEU A 48 0.69 11.41 15.76
CA LEU A 48 0.18 12.28 14.71
C LEU A 48 1.00 12.12 13.42
N HIS A 49 2.31 11.95 13.54
CA HIS A 49 3.24 11.74 12.43
C HIS A 49 2.99 10.42 11.69
N GLN A 50 2.76 9.34 12.43
CA GLN A 50 2.49 8.00 11.88
C GLN A 50 1.15 8.00 11.13
N LEU A 51 0.13 8.64 11.70
CA LEU A 51 -1.19 8.81 11.07
C LEU A 51 -1.12 9.64 9.78
N ALA A 52 -0.38 10.76 9.79
CA ALA A 52 -0.22 11.62 8.61
C ALA A 52 0.46 10.88 7.44
N MET A 53 1.53 10.13 7.75
CA MET A 53 2.25 9.33 6.77
C MET A 53 1.38 8.20 6.21
N ALA A 54 0.66 7.48 7.07
CA ALA A 54 -0.18 6.38 6.63
C ALA A 54 -1.36 6.84 5.75
N ALA A 55 -2.02 7.95 6.10
CA ALA A 55 -3.10 8.53 5.28
C ALA A 55 -2.61 8.89 3.86
N SER A 56 -1.35 9.24 3.76
CA SER A 56 -0.73 9.71 2.53
C SER A 56 -0.25 8.57 1.66
N LEU A 57 0.32 7.53 2.26
CA LEU A 57 0.63 6.30 1.55
C LEU A 57 -0.63 5.58 1.07
N ARG A 58 -1.74 5.66 1.82
CA ARG A 58 -3.06 5.19 1.37
C ARG A 58 -3.50 5.88 0.08
N SER A 59 -3.29 7.20 -0.04
CA SER A 59 -3.63 7.95 -1.26
C SER A 59 -2.89 7.46 -2.51
N LEU A 60 -1.70 6.87 -2.34
CA LEU A 60 -0.89 6.33 -3.44
C LEU A 60 -1.29 4.90 -3.83
N ARG A 61 -2.06 4.21 -3.00
CA ARG A 61 -2.43 2.80 -3.17
C ARG A 61 -3.90 2.59 -2.77
N PRO A 62 -4.85 2.95 -3.66
CA PRO A 62 -6.26 2.70 -3.40
C PRO A 62 -6.52 1.21 -3.17
N THR A 63 -7.51 0.92 -2.33
CA THR A 63 -8.01 -0.44 -2.10
C THR A 63 -8.60 -1.00 -3.40
N ALA A 64 -8.46 -2.31 -3.63
CA ALA A 64 -9.04 -2.95 -4.82
C ALA A 64 -10.56 -3.12 -4.67
N ASP A 65 -11.31 -3.01 -5.76
CA ASP A 65 -12.79 -3.00 -5.74
C ASP A 65 -13.39 -4.29 -5.15
N ASN A 66 -12.77 -5.44 -5.39
CA ASN A 66 -13.19 -6.75 -4.87
C ASN A 66 -13.08 -6.89 -3.34
N GLU A 67 -12.25 -6.08 -2.68
CA GLU A 67 -12.15 -6.09 -1.22
C GLU A 67 -13.34 -5.40 -0.56
N ALA A 68 -13.93 -4.40 -1.21
CA ALA A 68 -15.08 -3.69 -0.67
C ALA A 68 -16.28 -4.63 -0.49
N GLU A 69 -16.50 -5.54 -1.45
CA GLU A 69 -17.58 -6.53 -1.41
C GLU A 69 -17.36 -7.54 -0.28
N LEU A 70 -16.14 -8.09 -0.14
CA LEU A 70 -15.80 -9.03 0.93
C LEU A 70 -15.99 -8.42 2.32
N LEU A 71 -15.59 -7.15 2.51
CA LEU A 71 -15.77 -6.45 3.77
C LEU A 71 -17.23 -6.13 4.05
N ALA A 72 -18.01 -5.76 3.03
CA ALA A 72 -19.43 -5.53 3.18
C ALA A 72 -20.17 -6.81 3.58
N ALA A 73 -19.84 -7.95 2.97
CA ALA A 73 -20.35 -9.26 3.37
C ALA A 73 -20.01 -9.59 4.82
N LEU A 74 -18.72 -9.47 5.20
CA LEU A 74 -18.25 -9.76 6.56
C LEU A 74 -19.01 -8.97 7.64
N ARG A 75 -19.29 -7.67 7.39
CA ARG A 75 -20.05 -6.80 8.31
C ARG A 75 -21.54 -7.15 8.35
N THR A 76 -22.11 -7.59 7.23
CA THR A 76 -23.53 -7.95 7.12
C THR A 76 -23.81 -9.27 7.82
N ASP A 77 -22.89 -10.23 7.71
CA ASP A 77 -22.99 -11.55 8.33
C ASP A 77 -22.76 -11.50 9.85
N ASN A 78 -22.07 -10.48 10.36
CA ASN A 78 -21.69 -10.34 11.77
C ASN A 78 -22.09 -8.97 12.36
N PRO A 79 -23.40 -8.64 12.42
CA PRO A 79 -23.84 -7.29 12.77
C PRO A 79 -23.60 -6.93 14.24
N LYS A 80 -23.63 -7.91 15.16
CA LYS A 80 -23.43 -7.69 16.60
C LYS A 80 -21.96 -7.39 16.89
N GLU A 81 -21.07 -8.21 16.34
CA GLU A 81 -19.62 -8.10 16.47
C GLU A 81 -19.12 -6.85 15.76
N HIS A 82 -19.72 -6.48 14.62
CA HIS A 82 -19.42 -5.21 13.95
C HIS A 82 -19.85 -4.00 14.78
N ALA A 83 -21.00 -4.05 15.46
CA ALA A 83 -21.41 -2.98 16.39
C ALA A 83 -20.45 -2.88 17.59
N GLU A 84 -19.95 -3.99 18.12
CA GLU A 84 -18.91 -4.01 19.16
C GLU A 84 -17.60 -3.41 18.64
N ALA A 85 -17.17 -3.78 17.43
CA ALA A 85 -15.97 -3.22 16.80
C ALA A 85 -16.09 -1.70 16.60
N LEU A 86 -17.25 -1.22 16.15
CA LEU A 86 -17.53 0.22 16.03
C LEU A 86 -17.50 0.93 17.38
N LYS A 87 -18.03 0.30 18.43
CA LYS A 87 -17.99 0.86 19.79
C LYS A 87 -16.55 0.94 20.31
N ALA A 88 -15.77 -0.13 20.16
CA ALA A 88 -14.35 -0.16 20.55
C ALA A 88 -13.53 0.87 19.76
N ALA A 89 -13.78 0.99 18.45
CA ALA A 89 -13.19 2.02 17.62
C ALA A 89 -13.57 3.43 18.10
N ALA A 90 -14.84 3.69 18.41
CA ALA A 90 -15.27 5.01 18.91
C ALA A 90 -14.74 5.34 20.33
N GLU A 91 -14.51 4.32 21.16
CA GLU A 91 -13.96 4.48 22.51
C GLU A 91 -12.46 4.83 22.48
N HIS A 92 -11.69 4.17 21.62
CA HIS A 92 -10.25 4.31 21.58
C HIS A 92 -9.74 5.27 20.50
N LEU A 93 -10.43 5.33 19.36
CA LEU A 93 -10.10 6.26 18.28
C LEU A 93 -10.84 7.56 18.53
N ASP A 94 -10.05 8.63 18.64
CA ASP A 94 -10.56 9.99 18.53
C ASP A 94 -11.37 10.18 17.24
N SER A 95 -12.24 11.22 17.21
CA SER A 95 -13.03 11.50 16.01
C SER A 95 -12.16 11.59 14.73
N PRO A 96 -12.65 11.12 13.56
CA PRO A 96 -11.95 11.26 12.28
C PRO A 96 -11.56 12.72 11.96
N ARG A 97 -12.31 13.69 12.52
CA ARG A 97 -11.97 15.12 12.44
C ARG A 97 -10.66 15.46 13.17
N ARG A 98 -10.41 14.89 14.36
CA ARG A 98 -9.14 15.07 15.09
C ARG A 98 -7.99 14.44 14.33
N TRP A 99 -8.16 13.21 13.84
CA TRP A 99 -7.16 12.55 13.00
C TRP A 99 -6.87 13.33 11.72
N HIS A 100 -7.89 13.92 11.10
CA HIS A 100 -7.69 14.78 9.94
C HIS A 100 -6.91 16.05 10.29
N ARG A 101 -7.27 16.76 11.38
CA ARG A 101 -6.50 17.95 11.81
C ARG A 101 -5.04 17.61 12.13
N ALA A 102 -4.82 16.48 12.80
CA ALA A 102 -3.50 15.94 13.10
C ALA A 102 -2.70 15.69 11.83
N ALA A 103 -3.29 14.96 10.90
CA ALA A 103 -2.68 14.59 9.64
C ALA A 103 -2.41 15.82 8.75
N SER A 104 -3.33 16.79 8.71
CA SER A 104 -3.24 18.01 7.90
C SER A 104 -2.46 19.15 8.57
N GLY A 105 -1.80 18.91 9.70
CA GLY A 105 -1.14 19.95 10.49
C GLY A 105 0.14 20.53 9.85
N PRO A 106 0.77 21.54 10.48
CA PRO A 106 1.98 22.22 9.98
C PRO A 106 3.19 21.30 9.75
N PHE A 107 3.15 20.09 10.30
CA PHE A 107 4.16 19.07 10.10
C PHE A 107 4.11 18.43 8.70
N TRP A 108 2.90 18.20 8.17
CA TRP A 108 2.67 17.64 6.84
C TRP A 108 3.45 18.39 5.76
N GLU A 109 3.34 19.72 5.79
CA GLU A 109 4.00 20.61 4.86
C GLU A 109 5.52 20.61 5.01
N ARG A 110 6.03 20.47 6.24
CA ARG A 110 7.46 20.55 6.55
C ARG A 110 8.22 19.25 6.27
N HIS A 111 7.66 18.10 6.63
CA HIS A 111 8.42 16.85 6.66
C HIS A 111 7.95 15.83 5.62
N VAL A 112 6.65 15.64 5.49
CA VAL A 112 6.14 14.59 4.60
C VAL A 112 6.12 15.02 3.15
N LYS A 113 5.71 16.26 2.87
CA LYS A 113 5.74 16.82 1.50
C LYS A 113 7.15 16.78 0.90
N GLY A 114 8.18 17.03 1.72
CA GLY A 114 9.59 16.93 1.32
C GLY A 114 10.03 15.50 1.01
N MET A 115 9.72 14.56 1.91
CA MET A 115 10.07 13.13 1.74
C MET A 115 9.36 12.47 0.55
N LEU A 116 8.08 12.80 0.30
CA LEU A 116 7.36 12.28 -0.87
C LEU A 116 7.88 12.87 -2.19
N LYS A 117 8.46 14.08 -2.14
CA LYS A 117 9.10 14.71 -3.31
C LYS A 117 10.42 14.02 -3.66
N THR A 118 11.16 13.50 -2.67
CA THR A 118 12.43 12.80 -2.88
C THR A 118 12.27 11.31 -3.18
N SER A 119 11.32 10.62 -2.54
CA SER A 119 11.14 9.16 -2.72
C SER A 119 10.65 8.76 -4.11
N ASN A 120 9.76 9.56 -4.71
CA ASN A 120 9.38 9.41 -6.12
C ASN A 120 10.40 10.02 -7.10
N GLY A 121 11.46 10.62 -6.57
CA GLY A 121 12.47 11.36 -7.33
C GLY A 121 13.78 10.63 -7.60
N ALA A 122 14.10 9.53 -6.93
CA ALA A 122 15.35 8.83 -7.23
C ALA A 122 15.23 7.91 -8.47
N VAL A 123 14.09 7.24 -8.66
CA VAL A 123 13.96 6.15 -9.66
C VAL A 123 13.38 6.63 -11.01
N ARG A 124 12.83 7.85 -11.09
CA ARG A 124 12.22 8.42 -12.32
C ARG A 124 13.03 9.54 -12.98
N PHE A 125 14.25 9.79 -12.52
CA PHE A 125 15.04 10.95 -12.96
C PHE A 125 16.03 10.66 -14.09
N LEU A 126 16.36 9.39 -14.36
CA LEU A 126 17.29 9.04 -15.44
C LEU A 126 16.72 9.30 -16.86
N PRO A 127 15.50 8.86 -17.22
CA PRO A 127 15.03 8.98 -18.61
C PRO A 127 14.76 10.42 -19.10
N PRO A 128 14.15 11.34 -18.32
CA PRO A 128 13.80 12.67 -18.81
C PRO A 128 14.92 13.70 -18.69
N ALA A 129 15.92 13.48 -17.81
CA ALA A 129 17.10 14.34 -17.74
C ALA A 129 17.96 14.18 -19.01
N LEU A 130 18.08 12.95 -19.53
CA LEU A 130 18.73 12.66 -20.81
C LEU A 130 18.04 13.36 -22.00
N GLY A 131 16.70 13.38 -22.02
CA GLY A 131 15.95 14.08 -23.07
C GLY A 131 16.12 15.60 -23.06
N LEU A 132 16.21 16.21 -21.86
CA LEU A 132 16.46 17.65 -21.72
C LEU A 132 17.90 18.01 -22.10
N VAL A 133 18.88 17.20 -21.69
CA VAL A 133 20.29 17.36 -22.06
C VAL A 133 20.47 17.16 -23.57
N ALA A 134 19.83 16.15 -24.17
CA ALA A 134 19.83 15.94 -25.62
C ALA A 134 19.17 17.09 -26.40
N PHE A 135 18.11 17.72 -25.85
CA PHE A 135 17.50 18.91 -26.45
C PHE A 135 18.40 20.16 -26.35
N LEU A 136 19.02 20.39 -25.18
CA LEU A 136 19.91 21.52 -24.93
C LEU A 136 21.23 21.41 -25.73
N LEU A 137 21.76 20.20 -25.92
CA LEU A 137 22.96 19.94 -26.72
C LEU A 137 22.65 19.80 -28.21
N GLY A 138 21.42 19.40 -28.58
CA GLY A 138 21.03 19.20 -29.97
C GLY A 138 20.87 20.49 -30.76
N LEU A 139 20.41 21.58 -30.12
CA LEU A 139 20.29 22.89 -30.77
C LEU A 139 21.64 23.48 -31.23
N PRO A 140 22.71 23.56 -30.39
CA PRO A 140 24.00 24.06 -30.84
C PRO A 140 24.65 23.12 -31.87
N ALA A 141 24.47 21.80 -31.75
CA ALA A 141 24.95 20.84 -32.75
C ALA A 141 24.26 21.03 -34.12
N LEU A 142 22.94 21.25 -34.14
CA LEU A 142 22.17 21.53 -35.35
C LEU A 142 22.64 22.83 -36.02
N ILE A 143 22.85 23.89 -35.24
CA ILE A 143 23.36 25.18 -35.73
C ILE A 143 24.76 25.01 -36.31
N LEU A 144 25.63 24.24 -35.65
CA LEU A 144 26.98 23.95 -36.11
C LEU A 144 26.96 23.18 -37.44
N VAL A 145 26.16 22.12 -37.54
CA VAL A 145 26.00 21.34 -38.77
C VAL A 145 25.49 22.21 -39.91
N MET A 146 24.43 23.00 -39.68
CA MET A 146 23.86 23.90 -40.68
C MET A 146 24.86 24.95 -41.18
N ALA A 147 25.71 25.46 -40.29
CA ALA A 147 26.75 26.43 -40.60
C ALA A 147 27.89 25.83 -41.44
N PHE A 148 28.26 24.57 -41.19
CA PHE A 148 29.31 23.88 -41.95
C PHE A 148 28.82 23.26 -43.26
N SER A 149 27.53 22.94 -43.40
CA SER A 149 26.96 22.37 -44.63
C SER A 149 26.53 23.41 -45.67
N GLY A 150 26.75 24.70 -45.42
CA GLY A 150 26.40 25.78 -46.35
C GLY A 150 24.89 25.89 -46.63
N THR A 151 24.08 25.43 -45.68
CA THR A 151 22.63 25.31 -45.86
C THR A 151 21.99 26.68 -46.07
N GLU A 152 21.16 26.82 -47.11
CA GLU A 152 20.48 28.09 -47.35
C GLU A 152 19.57 28.47 -46.17
N PRO A 153 19.52 29.76 -45.77
CA PRO A 153 18.73 30.22 -44.63
C PRO A 153 17.23 29.88 -44.74
N SER A 154 16.72 29.79 -45.96
CA SER A 154 15.34 29.42 -46.30
C SER A 154 14.96 28.01 -45.81
N VAL A 155 15.93 27.09 -45.72
CA VAL A 155 15.75 25.71 -45.25
C VAL A 155 16.14 25.57 -43.77
N GLY A 156 17.16 26.28 -43.32
CA GLY A 156 17.64 26.18 -41.94
C GLY A 156 16.65 26.71 -40.90
N LEU A 157 15.95 27.80 -41.23
CA LEU A 157 14.99 28.46 -40.34
C LEU A 157 13.76 27.59 -40.03
N PRO A 158 13.04 26.99 -41.01
CA PRO A 158 11.89 26.12 -40.71
C PRO A 158 12.28 24.87 -39.93
N VAL A 159 13.45 24.27 -40.18
CA VAL A 159 13.94 23.10 -39.42
C VAL A 159 14.22 23.46 -37.96
N THR A 160 14.82 24.62 -37.72
CA THR A 160 15.11 25.11 -36.37
C THR A 160 13.82 25.43 -35.60
N VAL A 161 12.85 26.08 -36.26
CA VAL A 161 11.53 26.37 -35.68
C VAL A 161 10.78 25.06 -35.38
N MET A 162 10.85 24.07 -36.27
CA MET A 162 10.24 22.76 -36.05
C MET A 162 10.88 22.05 -34.85
N TYR A 163 12.21 22.08 -34.72
CA TYR A 163 12.93 21.52 -33.58
C TYR A 163 12.53 22.18 -32.26
N LEU A 164 12.45 23.51 -32.22
CA LEU A 164 12.00 24.26 -31.04
C LEU A 164 10.52 23.96 -30.70
N PHE A 165 9.66 23.85 -31.70
CA PHE A 165 8.24 23.56 -31.49
C PHE A 165 8.01 22.16 -30.93
N PHE A 166 8.60 21.13 -31.54
CA PHE A 166 8.46 19.76 -31.06
C PHE A 166 9.20 19.53 -29.74
N GLY A 167 10.39 20.10 -29.58
CA GLY A 167 11.17 20.03 -28.36
C GLY A 167 10.48 20.72 -27.18
N SER A 168 9.94 21.92 -27.37
CA SER A 168 9.16 22.61 -26.33
C SER A 168 7.89 21.83 -25.97
N ARG A 169 7.21 21.20 -26.94
CA ARG A 169 6.04 20.36 -26.67
C ARG A 169 6.41 19.09 -25.89
N ALA A 170 7.55 18.46 -26.22
CA ALA A 170 8.07 17.32 -25.49
C ALA A 170 8.46 17.68 -24.05
N VAL A 171 9.19 18.78 -23.85
CA VAL A 171 9.54 19.30 -22.53
C VAL A 171 8.29 19.69 -21.75
N ASN A 172 7.32 20.38 -22.35
CA ASN A 172 6.08 20.76 -21.68
C ASN A 172 5.20 19.52 -21.35
N SER A 173 5.20 18.49 -22.19
CA SER A 173 4.55 17.20 -21.89
C SER A 173 5.21 16.47 -20.72
N LEU A 174 6.55 16.47 -20.69
CA LEU A 174 7.35 15.92 -19.58
C LEU A 174 7.12 16.70 -18.27
N LEU A 175 7.04 18.03 -18.35
CA LEU A 175 6.74 18.91 -17.22
C LEU A 175 5.29 18.76 -16.74
N LYS A 176 4.32 18.59 -17.64
CA LYS A 176 2.92 18.29 -17.30
C LYS A 176 2.78 16.95 -16.60
N LYS A 177 3.49 15.91 -17.07
CA LYS A 177 3.58 14.60 -16.38
C LYS A 177 4.31 14.68 -15.03
N ARG A 178 5.08 15.74 -14.81
CA ARG A 178 5.78 16.07 -13.55
C ARG A 178 5.05 17.07 -12.66
N ARG A 179 3.84 17.53 -13.02
CA ARG A 179 3.00 18.24 -12.05
C ARG A 179 2.67 17.23 -10.95
N PHE A 180 3.45 17.29 -9.87
CA PHE A 180 3.06 16.75 -8.58
C PHE A 180 1.60 17.14 -8.39
N PRO A 181 0.70 16.18 -8.11
CA PRO A 181 -0.70 16.52 -7.93
C PRO A 181 -0.73 17.62 -6.88
N GLU A 182 -1.19 18.79 -7.31
CA GLU A 182 -0.99 20.09 -6.65
C GLU A 182 -1.73 20.17 -5.30
N ARG A 183 -2.34 19.06 -4.87
CA ARG A 183 -3.08 18.88 -3.63
C ARG A 183 -2.92 17.45 -3.13
N TYR A 184 -1.74 17.07 -2.62
CA TYR A 184 -1.70 16.09 -1.53
C TYR A 184 -2.20 16.76 -0.25
N ARG A 185 -3.46 17.21 -0.29
CA ARG A 185 -4.19 17.59 0.91
C ARG A 185 -4.75 16.27 1.41
N ILE A 186 -4.34 15.85 2.60
CA ILE A 186 -4.93 14.67 3.25
C ILE A 186 -6.43 14.94 3.30
N SER A 187 -7.19 14.22 2.49
CA SER A 187 -8.63 14.41 2.43
C SER A 187 -9.25 13.73 3.63
N ARG A 188 -10.37 14.28 4.11
CA ARG A 188 -11.15 13.65 5.18
C ARG A 188 -11.52 12.19 4.85
N TYR A 189 -11.78 11.90 3.58
CA TYR A 189 -12.08 10.55 3.10
C TYR A 189 -10.94 9.55 3.34
N LEU A 190 -9.67 9.96 3.19
CA LEU A 190 -8.53 9.06 3.44
C LEU A 190 -8.42 8.68 4.92
N VAL A 191 -8.69 9.65 5.80
CA VAL A 191 -8.66 9.44 7.25
C VAL A 191 -9.85 8.59 7.70
N GLU A 192 -11.03 8.82 7.14
CA GLU A 192 -12.20 7.96 7.36
C GLU A 192 -11.90 6.53 6.91
N GLY A 193 -11.22 6.37 5.77
CA GLY A 193 -10.77 5.06 5.30
C GLY A 193 -9.81 4.36 6.26
N LEU A 194 -8.87 5.08 6.88
CA LEU A 194 -8.01 4.49 7.91
C LEU A 194 -8.79 4.08 9.16
N HIS A 195 -9.74 4.92 9.59
CA HIS A 195 -10.61 4.61 10.71
C HIS A 195 -11.45 3.34 10.44
N GLN A 196 -11.94 3.19 9.20
CA GLN A 196 -12.65 1.99 8.76
C GLN A 196 -11.73 0.76 8.76
N ASP A 197 -10.50 0.89 8.26
CA ASP A 197 -9.53 -0.22 8.26
C ASP A 197 -9.25 -0.72 9.69
N VAL A 198 -9.13 0.18 10.67
CA VAL A 198 -8.94 -0.18 12.09
C VAL A 198 -10.19 -0.86 12.65
N THR A 199 -11.37 -0.35 12.32
CA THR A 199 -12.65 -0.96 12.71
C THR A 199 -12.77 -2.37 12.16
N ASP A 200 -12.47 -2.58 10.88
CA ASP A 200 -12.57 -3.88 10.22
C ASP A 200 -11.55 -4.89 10.80
N ALA A 201 -10.33 -4.43 11.11
CA ALA A 201 -9.36 -5.27 11.80
C ALA A 201 -9.80 -5.61 13.23
N THR A 202 -10.47 -4.68 13.91
CA THR A 202 -11.05 -4.90 15.25
C THR A 202 -12.20 -5.90 15.20
N LEU A 203 -13.02 -5.86 14.16
CA LEU A 203 -14.05 -6.87 13.90
C LEU A 203 -13.42 -8.27 13.77
N VAL A 204 -12.38 -8.43 12.95
CA VAL A 204 -11.66 -9.71 12.84
C VAL A 204 -11.10 -10.17 14.19
N HIS A 205 -10.55 -9.25 15.00
CA HIS A 205 -10.05 -9.57 16.33
C HIS A 205 -11.17 -10.11 17.24
N ILE A 206 -12.35 -9.48 17.24
CA ILE A 206 -13.52 -9.92 18.02
C ILE A 206 -14.02 -11.29 17.52
N LEU A 207 -14.14 -11.47 16.21
CA LEU A 207 -14.58 -12.74 15.62
C LEU A 207 -13.63 -13.90 16.00
N ARG A 208 -12.32 -13.67 15.97
CA ARG A 208 -11.32 -14.64 16.44
C ARG A 208 -11.45 -14.93 17.94
N ARG A 209 -11.71 -13.91 18.76
CA ARG A 209 -11.89 -14.04 20.22
C ARG A 209 -13.03 -14.97 20.55
N ASP A 210 -14.11 -14.80 19.81
CA ASP A 210 -15.34 -15.54 19.99
C ASP A 210 -15.28 -16.93 19.32
N GLY A 211 -14.17 -17.25 18.62
CA GLY A 211 -13.93 -18.53 17.97
C GLY A 211 -14.76 -18.74 16.71
N ARG A 212 -15.16 -17.67 16.03
CA ARG A 212 -15.88 -17.72 14.76
C ARG A 212 -14.93 -18.05 13.62
N GLU A 213 -15.42 -18.87 12.69
CA GLU A 213 -14.73 -19.10 11.43
C GLU A 213 -14.90 -17.87 10.52
N ILE A 214 -13.81 -17.42 9.91
CA ILE A 214 -13.78 -16.26 9.03
C ILE A 214 -13.21 -16.73 7.70
N ASP A 215 -13.85 -16.36 6.59
CA ASP A 215 -13.29 -16.61 5.26
C ASP A 215 -11.87 -16.01 5.16
N PRO A 216 -10.85 -16.81 4.79
CA PRO A 216 -9.47 -16.32 4.66
C PRO A 216 -9.30 -15.16 3.68
N ALA A 217 -10.18 -15.00 2.67
CA ALA A 217 -10.13 -13.86 1.78
C ALA A 217 -10.66 -12.58 2.45
N ALA A 218 -11.83 -12.65 3.10
CA ALA A 218 -12.38 -11.55 3.89
C ALA A 218 -11.46 -11.12 5.05
N GLU A 219 -10.86 -12.08 5.74
CA GLU A 219 -9.91 -11.82 6.82
C GLU A 219 -8.67 -11.04 6.33
N ARG A 220 -8.07 -11.49 5.21
CA ARG A 220 -6.94 -10.80 4.60
C ARG A 220 -7.31 -9.41 4.12
N ALA A 221 -8.53 -9.22 3.60
CA ALA A 221 -9.01 -7.91 3.19
C ALA A 221 -9.12 -6.96 4.41
N ALA A 222 -9.72 -7.43 5.51
CA ALA A 222 -9.93 -6.65 6.73
C ALA A 222 -8.63 -6.28 7.45
N LEU A 223 -7.67 -7.20 7.51
CA LEU A 223 -6.39 -6.95 8.19
C LEU A 223 -5.40 -6.13 7.34
N ARG A 224 -5.60 -6.03 6.04
CA ARG A 224 -4.63 -5.39 5.14
C ARG A 224 -4.40 -3.92 5.45
N GLY A 225 -5.48 -3.16 5.62
CA GLY A 225 -5.40 -1.72 5.89
C GLY A 225 -4.67 -1.45 7.20
N TRP A 226 -5.03 -2.20 8.24
CA TRP A 226 -4.38 -2.17 9.54
C TRP A 226 -2.90 -2.59 9.50
N ASN A 227 -2.55 -3.70 8.84
CA ASN A 227 -1.16 -4.15 8.74
C ASN A 227 -0.29 -3.10 8.02
N ARG A 228 -0.80 -2.47 6.95
CA ARG A 228 -0.10 -1.37 6.28
C ARG A 228 0.09 -0.16 7.19
N LEU A 229 -0.90 0.15 8.02
CA LEU A 229 -0.80 1.23 9.01
C LEU A 229 0.30 0.92 10.03
N LYS A 230 0.37 -0.32 10.55
CA LYS A 230 1.44 -0.78 11.45
C LYS A 230 2.81 -0.69 10.80
N ASP A 231 2.98 -1.23 9.59
CA ASP A 231 4.24 -1.17 8.84
C ASP A 231 4.70 0.28 8.61
N THR A 232 3.74 1.18 8.38
CA THR A 232 4.04 2.60 8.20
C THR A 232 4.44 3.25 9.53
N ALA A 233 3.71 2.94 10.60
CA ALA A 233 3.98 3.49 11.92
C ALA A 233 5.37 3.10 12.42
N GLU A 234 5.77 1.84 12.22
CA GLU A 234 7.09 1.31 12.55
C GLU A 234 8.20 2.03 11.76
N LYS A 235 8.06 2.13 10.44
CA LYS A 235 9.04 2.86 9.59
C LYS A 235 9.16 4.33 9.93
N VAL A 236 8.07 4.97 10.36
CA VAL A 236 8.09 6.36 10.78
C VAL A 236 8.77 6.49 12.14
N ALA A 237 8.51 5.56 13.07
CA ALA A 237 9.21 5.53 14.35
C ALA A 237 10.73 5.44 14.14
N ASP A 238 11.20 4.57 13.24
CA ASP A 238 12.63 4.39 12.92
C ASP A 238 13.30 5.66 12.33
N ILE A 239 12.52 6.57 11.73
CA ILE A 239 13.06 7.81 11.12
C ILE A 239 13.20 8.92 12.17
N TYR A 240 12.39 8.89 13.23
CA TYR A 240 12.30 9.97 14.22
C TYR A 240 12.83 9.58 15.62
N HIS A 241 13.32 8.34 15.79
CA HIS A 241 14.05 7.86 16.97
C HIS A 241 15.50 7.56 16.62
#